data_AF-A0A2D7HU99-F1
#
_entry.id   AF-A0A2D7HU99-F1
#
_cell.length_a   1.000
_cell.length_b   1.000
_cell.length_c   1.000
_cell.angle_alpha   90.00
_cell.angle_beta   90.00
_cell.angle_gamma   90.00
#
_symmetry.space_group_name_H-M   'P 1'
#
loop_
_entity.id
_entity.type
_entity.pdbx_description
1 polymer ?
#
loop_
_entity_poly.entity_id
_entity_poly.type
_entity_poly.pdbx_seq_one_letter_code
_entity_poly.pdbx_strand_id
1 'polypeptide(L)'
;MNENLNDFFLFGITNQIIDKEREEFLNNSSPMINGFEVTLDKAIKKISEVLKKKKTAHLDGLACDQKSINSILSFAEKKRLCVSHTESNEINNFYSAYQMYGASLVSFNELRKRSDLVIIVGNFEKNNLFRLKQKMNWSPRKNQNSIFFFSEKIFSIYKKEFRLKTIFDFLNLYCDYFQGLGFKNKFLDIKNKIEKSNYPVIIFNPDNDFMFTQQLLRISEDLNNNKKKIRLFRLSGHNNSAGYVNSCVSKTGFPGSVRFTDWGVFYNPFQNISFIQKKKLIPKFFFQT
;
A
#
# COMPACT_ATOMS: atom_id res chain seq x y z
N MET A 1 7.87 26.62 15.74
CA MET A 1 6.96 25.53 15.30
C MET A 1 7.38 25.11 13.89
N ASN A 2 8.60 24.57 13.76
CA ASN A 2 9.17 24.04 12.52
C ASN A 2 9.38 22.53 12.72
N GLU A 3 8.29 21.79 12.89
CA GLU A 3 8.37 20.33 12.82
C GLU A 3 8.35 19.94 11.34
N ASN A 4 9.40 19.20 10.97
CA ASN A 4 9.72 18.71 9.64
C ASN A 4 8.49 18.21 8.86
N LEU A 5 8.26 18.77 7.66
CA LEU A 5 7.39 18.18 6.63
C LEU A 5 7.76 16.72 6.29
N ASN A 6 8.97 16.29 6.63
CA ASN A 6 9.44 14.91 6.50
C ASN A 6 8.75 13.91 7.44
N ASP A 7 8.04 14.35 8.49
CA ASP A 7 7.34 13.45 9.42
C ASP A 7 6.00 12.91 8.88
N PHE A 8 5.50 13.42 7.75
CA PHE A 8 4.24 12.97 7.16
C PHE A 8 4.32 11.68 6.34
N PHE A 9 5.52 11.22 5.98
CA PHE A 9 5.71 9.97 5.26
C PHE A 9 6.14 8.86 6.20
N LEU A 10 5.15 8.25 6.86
CA LEU A 10 5.38 7.22 7.89
C LEU A 10 6.12 5.98 7.36
N PHE A 11 6.09 5.76 6.05
CA PHE A 11 6.79 4.67 5.38
C PHE A 11 7.57 5.09 4.13
N GLY A 12 7.57 6.38 3.76
CA GLY A 12 8.42 6.83 2.66
C GLY A 12 9.89 6.50 2.96
N ILE A 13 10.63 6.09 1.95
CA ILE A 13 12.07 6.27 1.98
C ILE A 13 12.25 7.78 1.87
N THR A 14 12.11 8.52 2.98
CA THR A 14 12.94 9.71 3.15
C THR A 14 14.32 9.15 3.44
N ASN A 15 14.98 8.64 2.39
CA ASN A 15 16.40 8.90 2.33
C ASN A 15 16.45 10.40 2.51
N GLN A 16 17.08 10.84 3.59
CA GLN A 16 17.82 12.09 3.54
C GLN A 16 18.78 11.89 2.37
N ILE A 17 18.28 12.05 1.14
CA ILE A 17 19.10 12.26 -0.03
C ILE A 17 19.84 13.51 0.38
N ILE A 18 21.11 13.29 0.67
CA ILE A 18 22.06 14.26 1.20
C ILE A 18 21.83 15.51 0.35
N ASP A 19 21.57 16.67 0.95
CA ASP A 19 21.17 17.88 0.19
C ASP A 19 22.10 18.16 -1.00
N LYS A 20 23.38 17.73 -0.90
CA LYS A 20 24.36 17.71 -2.00
C LYS A 20 24.00 16.82 -3.20
N GLU A 21 23.56 15.57 -3.00
CA GLU A 21 23.15 14.68 -4.10
C GLU A 21 21.90 15.21 -4.82
N ARG A 22 20.99 15.85 -4.06
CA ARG A 22 19.81 16.51 -4.63
C ARG A 22 20.19 17.77 -5.41
N GLU A 23 21.10 18.59 -4.89
CA GLU A 23 21.64 19.75 -5.59
C GLU A 23 22.41 19.35 -6.85
N GLU A 24 23.26 18.32 -6.79
CA GLU A 24 23.97 17.76 -7.95
C GLU A 24 23.00 17.19 -8.99
N PHE A 25 21.96 16.48 -8.57
CA PHE A 25 20.92 15.99 -9.48
C PHE A 25 20.17 17.14 -10.16
N LEU A 26 19.74 18.16 -9.42
CA LEU A 26 19.03 19.31 -9.99
C LEU A 26 19.93 20.09 -10.97
N ASN A 27 21.20 20.30 -10.62
CA ASN A 27 22.15 21.06 -11.43
C ASN A 27 22.61 20.32 -12.70
N ASN A 28 22.60 18.98 -12.69
CA ASN A 28 23.03 18.15 -13.83
C ASN A 28 21.87 17.45 -14.56
N SER A 29 20.61 17.74 -14.19
CA SER A 29 19.46 17.14 -14.85
C SER A 29 19.08 17.91 -16.11
N SER A 30 19.08 17.23 -17.26
CA SER A 30 18.61 17.76 -18.52
C SER A 30 17.57 16.81 -19.14
N PRO A 31 16.55 17.33 -19.84
CA PRO A 31 15.65 16.48 -20.62
C PRO A 31 16.44 15.73 -21.69
N MET A 32 16.14 14.44 -21.87
CA MET A 32 16.83 13.61 -22.87
C MET A 32 15.87 12.94 -23.84
N ILE A 33 16.30 12.74 -25.09
CA ILE A 33 15.65 11.88 -26.07
C ILE A 33 16.67 10.83 -26.52
N ASN A 34 16.37 9.55 -26.28
CA ASN A 34 17.27 8.42 -26.62
C ASN A 34 18.70 8.58 -26.07
N GLY A 35 18.84 9.15 -24.87
CA GLY A 35 20.14 9.37 -24.24
C GLY A 35 20.89 10.63 -24.71
N PHE A 36 20.28 11.46 -25.54
CA PHE A 36 20.85 12.76 -25.94
C PHE A 36 20.13 13.91 -25.26
N GLU A 37 20.87 14.83 -24.67
CA GLU A 37 20.33 16.04 -24.04
C GLU A 37 19.60 16.92 -25.06
N VAL A 38 18.47 17.46 -24.65
CA VAL A 38 17.62 18.34 -25.46
C VAL A 38 16.97 19.41 -24.57
N THR A 39 16.46 20.46 -25.21
CA THR A 39 15.62 21.43 -24.50
C THR A 39 14.30 20.80 -24.04
N LEU A 40 13.72 21.35 -22.97
CA LEU A 40 12.43 20.91 -22.46
C LEU A 40 11.33 20.97 -23.53
N ASP A 41 11.30 22.04 -24.33
CA ASP A 41 10.33 22.19 -25.44
C ASP A 41 10.46 21.07 -26.48
N LYS A 42 11.70 20.69 -26.81
CA LYS A 42 11.96 19.59 -27.76
C LYS A 42 11.52 18.25 -27.18
N ALA A 43 11.75 18.02 -25.89
CA ALA A 43 11.26 16.83 -25.18
C ALA A 43 9.72 16.78 -25.15
N ILE A 44 9.05 17.87 -24.78
CA ILE A 44 7.58 17.98 -24.75
C ILE A 44 6.98 17.77 -26.15
N LYS A 45 7.55 18.39 -27.18
CA LYS A 45 7.11 18.21 -28.57
C LYS A 45 7.22 16.75 -29.00
N LYS A 46 8.33 16.08 -28.65
CA LYS A 46 8.52 14.66 -28.95
C LYS A 46 7.48 13.79 -28.27
N ILE A 47 7.20 14.01 -26.98
CA ILE A 47 6.15 13.29 -26.24
C ILE A 47 4.79 13.52 -26.89
N SER A 48 4.47 14.76 -27.26
CA SER A 48 3.21 15.08 -27.94
C SER A 48 3.09 14.37 -29.28
N GLU A 49 4.17 14.25 -30.06
CA GLU A 49 4.16 13.51 -31.32
C GLU A 49 3.91 12.01 -31.10
N VAL A 50 4.54 11.41 -30.09
CA VAL A 50 4.33 10.00 -29.74
C VAL A 50 2.87 9.76 -29.34
N LEU A 51 2.31 10.63 -28.51
CA LEU A 51 0.91 10.54 -28.09
C LEU A 51 -0.08 10.75 -29.24
N LYS A 52 0.21 11.63 -30.21
CA LYS A 52 -0.63 11.81 -31.39
C LYS A 52 -0.67 10.59 -32.30
N LYS A 53 0.46 9.87 -32.45
CA LYS A 53 0.56 8.70 -33.33
C LYS A 53 -0.09 7.44 -32.77
N LYS A 54 -0.30 7.37 -31.45
CA LYS A 54 -0.75 6.16 -30.75
C LYS A 54 -2.19 6.31 -30.30
N LYS A 55 -3.03 5.31 -30.61
CA LYS A 55 -4.46 5.29 -30.21
C LYS A 55 -4.65 5.17 -28.69
N THR A 56 -3.68 4.61 -27.97
CA THR A 56 -3.73 4.40 -26.52
C THR A 56 -2.34 4.57 -25.91
N ALA A 57 -2.24 5.20 -24.75
CA ALA A 57 -1.03 5.25 -23.93
C ALA A 57 -1.35 5.02 -22.45
N HIS A 58 -0.31 4.63 -21.71
CA HIS A 58 -0.39 4.33 -20.28
C HIS A 58 0.57 5.23 -19.51
N LEU A 59 0.02 5.95 -18.54
CA LEU A 59 0.77 6.80 -17.61
C LEU A 59 0.96 6.03 -16.32
N ASP A 60 2.22 5.82 -15.94
CA ASP A 60 2.56 4.98 -14.80
C ASP A 60 3.49 5.71 -13.82
N GLY A 61 3.53 5.17 -12.61
CA GLY A 61 4.54 5.52 -11.63
C GLY A 61 4.26 6.81 -10.88
N LEU A 62 3.01 7.27 -10.79
CA LEU A 62 2.52 8.55 -10.25
C LEU A 62 2.88 8.86 -8.78
N ALA A 63 4.15 8.67 -8.39
CA ALA A 63 4.76 8.90 -7.10
C ALA A 63 5.08 10.39 -6.89
N CYS A 64 4.07 11.25 -7.02
CA CYS A 64 4.23 12.70 -6.99
C CYS A 64 3.23 13.35 -6.03
N ASP A 65 3.33 14.67 -5.87
CA ASP A 65 2.43 15.43 -5.01
C ASP A 65 0.98 15.44 -5.53
N GLN A 66 0.05 15.82 -4.65
CA GLN A 66 -1.39 15.79 -4.95
C GLN A 66 -1.79 16.66 -6.16
N LYS A 67 -1.12 17.81 -6.37
CA LYS A 67 -1.42 18.72 -7.48
C LYS A 67 -0.98 18.09 -8.80
N SER A 68 0.19 17.45 -8.81
CA SER A 68 0.71 16.72 -9.97
C SER A 68 -0.18 15.53 -10.33
N ILE A 69 -0.57 14.71 -9.34
CA ILE A 69 -1.53 13.60 -9.54
C ILE A 69 -2.82 14.12 -10.19
N ASN A 70 -3.41 15.18 -9.64
CA ASN A 70 -4.64 15.75 -10.17
C ASN A 70 -4.48 16.24 -11.61
N SER A 71 -3.37 16.90 -11.93
CA SER A 71 -3.08 17.39 -13.28
C SER A 71 -2.91 16.24 -14.27
N ILE A 72 -2.21 15.18 -13.87
CA ILE A 72 -2.03 13.98 -14.69
C ILE A 72 -3.37 13.28 -14.95
N LEU A 73 -4.22 13.15 -13.94
CA LEU A 73 -5.56 12.56 -14.11
C LEU A 73 -6.41 13.35 -15.10
N SER A 74 -6.44 14.69 -15.00
CA SER A 74 -7.17 15.54 -15.95
C SER A 74 -6.58 15.48 -17.37
N PHE A 75 -5.26 15.38 -17.50
CA PHE A 75 -4.62 15.16 -18.78
C PHE A 75 -4.99 13.80 -19.37
N ALA A 76 -4.95 12.74 -18.56
CA ALA A 76 -5.33 11.39 -18.96
C ALA A 76 -6.79 11.31 -19.41
N GLU A 77 -7.69 11.98 -18.71
CA GLU A 77 -9.09 12.09 -19.07
C GLU A 77 -9.28 12.73 -20.45
N LYS A 78 -8.65 13.90 -20.67
CA LYS A 78 -8.69 14.62 -21.96
C LYS A 78 -8.11 13.80 -23.12
N LYS A 79 -7.15 12.92 -22.82
CA LYS A 79 -6.42 12.12 -23.81
C LYS A 79 -6.87 10.66 -23.88
N ARG A 80 -7.91 10.26 -23.13
CA ARG A 80 -8.43 8.88 -23.08
C ARG A 80 -7.34 7.85 -22.73
N LEU A 81 -6.52 8.18 -21.74
CA LEU A 81 -5.37 7.37 -21.33
C LEU A 81 -5.68 6.45 -20.16
N CYS A 82 -4.79 5.48 -19.96
CA CYS A 82 -4.78 4.61 -18.79
C CYS A 82 -3.80 5.17 -17.75
N VAL A 83 -4.15 5.08 -16.46
CA VAL A 83 -3.34 5.59 -15.35
C VAL A 83 -3.16 4.53 -14.27
N SER A 84 -1.92 4.36 -13.80
CA SER A 84 -1.58 3.55 -12.63
C SER A 84 -0.53 4.21 -11.76
N HIS A 85 -0.46 3.75 -10.52
CA HIS A 85 0.53 4.17 -9.53
C HIS A 85 1.67 3.14 -9.44
N THR A 86 2.84 3.56 -8.93
CA THR A 86 3.97 2.65 -8.66
C THR A 86 3.56 1.50 -7.74
N GLU A 87 2.78 1.83 -6.71
CA GLU A 87 2.23 0.88 -5.73
C GLU A 87 0.91 0.23 -6.18
N SER A 88 0.73 -0.02 -7.49
CA SER A 88 -0.54 -0.54 -8.00
C SER A 88 -0.92 -1.89 -7.38
N ASN A 89 0.05 -2.73 -7.04
CA ASN A 89 -0.20 -4.03 -6.40
C ASN A 89 -0.83 -3.86 -5.02
N GLU A 90 -0.19 -3.08 -4.13
CA GLU A 90 -0.73 -2.72 -2.82
C GLU A 90 -2.15 -2.15 -2.90
N ILE A 91 -2.35 -1.14 -3.77
CA ILE A 91 -3.64 -0.48 -3.97
C ILE A 91 -4.69 -1.50 -4.43
N ASN A 92 -4.40 -2.24 -5.50
CA ASN A 92 -5.36 -3.16 -6.11
C ASN A 92 -5.68 -4.32 -5.17
N ASN A 93 -4.69 -4.89 -4.49
CA ASN A 93 -4.89 -5.99 -3.56
C ASN A 93 -5.80 -5.58 -2.40
N PHE A 94 -5.57 -4.40 -1.82
CA PHE A 94 -6.37 -3.89 -0.72
C PHE A 94 -7.78 -3.50 -1.18
N TYR A 95 -7.90 -2.60 -2.16
CA TYR A 95 -9.20 -2.01 -2.48
C TYR A 95 -10.14 -2.98 -3.19
N SER A 96 -9.64 -3.94 -3.96
CA SER A 96 -10.50 -4.96 -4.58
C SER A 96 -11.16 -5.82 -3.51
N ALA A 97 -10.44 -6.18 -2.45
CA ALA A 97 -11.00 -6.91 -1.31
C ALA A 97 -11.90 -6.02 -0.43
N TYR A 98 -11.45 -4.78 -0.17
CA TYR A 98 -12.18 -3.82 0.68
C TYR A 98 -13.54 -3.42 0.10
N GLN A 99 -13.66 -3.29 -1.22
CA GLN A 99 -14.93 -3.02 -1.88
C GLN A 99 -15.95 -4.16 -1.70
N MET A 100 -15.49 -5.40 -1.49
CA MET A 100 -16.36 -6.57 -1.34
C MET A 100 -16.79 -6.83 0.11
N TYR A 101 -15.84 -6.73 1.05
CA TYR A 101 -16.06 -7.16 2.45
C TYR A 101 -16.07 -5.99 3.45
N GLY A 102 -15.68 -4.79 3.01
CA GLY A 102 -15.36 -3.70 3.92
C GLY A 102 -14.21 -4.05 4.87
N ALA A 103 -13.97 -3.16 5.84
CA ALA A 103 -13.16 -3.42 7.02
C ALA A 103 -13.28 -2.27 8.02
N SER A 104 -13.10 -2.59 9.30
CA SER A 104 -12.94 -1.59 10.36
C SER A 104 -11.48 -1.13 10.42
N LEU A 105 -11.16 -0.02 9.77
CA LEU A 105 -9.81 0.54 9.74
C LEU A 105 -9.54 1.43 10.95
N VAL A 106 -8.28 1.50 11.42
CA VAL A 106 -7.87 2.40 12.50
C VAL A 106 -6.83 3.41 12.07
N SER A 107 -6.87 4.57 12.71
CA SER A 107 -5.80 5.55 12.59
C SER A 107 -4.52 5.11 13.32
N PHE A 108 -3.39 5.69 12.94
CA PHE A 108 -2.11 5.46 13.60
C PHE A 108 -2.16 5.77 15.11
N ASN A 109 -2.84 6.86 15.49
CA ASN A 109 -2.94 7.27 16.89
C ASN A 109 -3.82 6.32 17.71
N GLU A 110 -4.89 5.78 17.12
CA GLU A 110 -5.71 4.76 17.78
C GLU A 110 -4.94 3.45 17.97
N LEU A 111 -4.22 3.01 16.93
CA LEU A 111 -3.31 1.87 17.04
C LEU A 111 -2.27 2.11 18.14
N ARG A 112 -1.69 3.30 18.24
CA ARG A 112 -0.72 3.64 19.28
C ARG A 112 -1.31 3.59 20.69
N LYS A 113 -2.42 4.32 20.91
CA LYS A 113 -2.95 4.62 22.26
C LYS A 113 -4.03 3.66 22.75
N ARG A 114 -4.86 3.11 21.87
CA ARG A 114 -6.07 2.35 22.26
C ARG A 114 -5.88 0.84 22.17
N SER A 115 -5.02 0.37 21.27
CA SER A 115 -4.83 -1.08 21.11
C SER A 115 -4.26 -1.72 22.39
N ASP A 116 -4.90 -2.78 22.84
CA ASP A 116 -4.46 -3.60 23.97
C ASP A 116 -3.92 -4.97 23.51
N LEU A 117 -4.19 -5.33 22.25
CA LEU A 117 -3.62 -6.44 21.51
C LEU A 117 -3.28 -6.00 20.09
N VAL A 118 -2.09 -6.35 19.63
CA VAL A 118 -1.60 -6.11 18.27
C VAL A 118 -1.11 -7.43 17.68
N ILE A 119 -1.65 -7.79 16.53
CA ILE A 119 -1.23 -8.95 15.75
C ILE A 119 -0.65 -8.44 14.44
N ILE A 120 0.64 -8.61 14.22
CA ILE A 120 1.33 -8.19 13.01
C ILE A 120 1.49 -9.42 12.13
N VAL A 121 0.97 -9.39 10.91
CA VAL A 121 0.98 -10.52 9.97
C VAL A 121 1.43 -10.06 8.60
N GLY A 122 2.40 -10.77 8.05
CA GLY A 122 2.95 -10.45 6.73
C GLY A 122 4.46 -10.53 6.70
N ASN A 123 4.97 -10.62 5.49
CA ASN A 123 6.36 -10.30 5.18
C ASN A 123 6.50 -8.79 5.05
N PHE A 124 7.40 -8.22 5.84
CA PHE A 124 7.72 -6.79 5.83
C PHE A 124 9.22 -6.61 5.67
N GLU A 125 9.61 -5.44 5.17
CA GLU A 125 11.00 -5.01 5.27
C GLU A 125 11.37 -4.73 6.73
N LYS A 126 12.57 -5.15 7.13
CA LYS A 126 13.10 -4.97 8.49
C LYS A 126 13.05 -3.50 8.93
N ASN A 127 13.40 -2.59 8.02
CA ASN A 127 13.42 -1.15 8.29
C ASN A 127 12.02 -0.59 8.56
N ASN A 128 11.01 -1.04 7.82
CA ASN A 128 9.61 -0.61 8.02
C ASN A 128 9.08 -1.08 9.38
N LEU A 129 9.39 -2.31 9.79
CA LEU A 129 9.03 -2.81 11.12
C LEU A 129 9.74 -2.08 12.25
N PHE A 130 11.02 -1.75 12.07
CA PHE A 130 11.79 -1.00 13.04
C PHE A 130 11.24 0.42 13.23
N ARG A 131 10.98 1.14 12.12
CA ARG A 131 10.34 2.46 12.13
C ARG A 131 8.96 2.42 12.78
N LEU A 132 8.15 1.41 12.45
CA LEU A 132 6.84 1.19 13.06
C LEU A 132 6.98 1.09 14.59
N LYS A 133 7.87 0.21 15.08
CA LYS A 133 8.09 0.02 16.52
C LYS A 133 8.55 1.31 17.20
N GLN A 134 9.46 2.06 16.58
CA GLN A 134 9.94 3.35 17.11
C GLN A 134 8.81 4.38 17.20
N LYS A 135 8.05 4.59 16.12
CA LYS A 135 6.96 5.58 16.08
C LYS A 135 5.79 5.20 16.99
N MET A 136 5.54 3.90 17.19
CA MET A 136 4.51 3.43 18.12
C MET A 136 4.88 3.71 19.58
N ASN A 137 6.16 3.60 19.93
CA ASN A 137 6.66 3.81 21.29
C ASN A 137 5.79 3.09 22.35
N TRP A 138 5.45 1.84 22.09
CA TRP A 138 4.66 1.03 23.02
C TRP A 138 5.48 0.67 24.26
N SER A 139 4.83 0.62 25.43
CA SER A 139 5.50 0.27 26.68
C SER A 139 6.19 -1.11 26.62
N PRO A 140 7.27 -1.32 27.38
CA PRO A 140 7.94 -2.63 27.45
C PRO A 140 6.99 -3.78 27.78
N ARG A 141 6.04 -3.54 28.70
CA ARG A 141 5.00 -4.52 29.08
C ARG A 141 4.12 -4.91 27.88
N LYS A 142 3.68 -3.92 27.09
CA LYS A 142 2.87 -4.17 25.88
C LYS A 142 3.68 -4.94 24.83
N ASN A 143 4.91 -4.51 24.57
CA ASN A 143 5.83 -5.18 23.64
C ASN A 143 6.09 -6.66 24.00
N GLN A 144 6.08 -6.98 25.30
CA GLN A 144 6.31 -8.35 25.76
C GLN A 144 5.06 -9.23 25.69
N ASN A 145 3.90 -8.67 26.01
CA ASN A 145 2.72 -9.49 26.29
C ASN A 145 1.64 -9.42 25.21
N SER A 146 1.54 -8.31 24.49
CA SER A 146 0.36 -7.97 23.68
C SER A 146 0.67 -7.79 22.20
N ILE A 147 1.91 -8.03 21.77
CA ILE A 147 2.30 -7.94 20.37
C ILE A 147 2.73 -9.32 19.90
N PHE A 148 2.10 -9.80 18.84
CA PHE A 148 2.41 -11.07 18.20
C PHE A 148 2.78 -10.79 16.75
N PHE A 149 3.94 -11.27 16.30
CA PHE A 149 4.39 -11.09 14.93
C PHE A 149 4.46 -12.43 14.20
N PHE A 150 3.82 -12.52 13.04
CA PHE A 150 3.74 -13.70 12.19
C PHE A 150 4.25 -13.37 10.80
N SER A 151 5.27 -14.09 10.35
CA SER A 151 5.95 -13.82 9.07
C SER A 151 6.71 -15.07 8.62
N GLU A 152 6.99 -15.17 7.33
CA GLU A 152 7.89 -16.22 6.81
C GLU A 152 9.36 -15.93 7.19
N LYS A 153 9.67 -14.66 7.47
CA LYS A 153 10.97 -14.15 7.90
C LYS A 153 10.90 -13.51 9.29
N ILE A 154 11.80 -13.92 10.19
CA ILE A 154 11.94 -13.42 11.57
C ILE A 154 13.10 -12.42 11.62
N PHE A 155 12.93 -11.36 12.41
CA PHE A 155 13.93 -10.29 12.54
C PHE A 155 14.32 -9.98 13.99
N SER A 156 13.71 -10.65 14.97
CA SER A 156 13.95 -10.44 16.41
C SER A 156 13.68 -9.00 16.86
N ILE A 157 12.70 -8.34 16.24
CA ILE A 157 12.25 -6.99 16.55
C ILE A 157 11.26 -7.02 17.74
N TYR A 158 10.41 -8.04 17.78
CA TYR A 158 9.40 -8.26 18.82
C TYR A 158 9.77 -9.48 19.68
N LYS A 159 9.25 -9.54 20.92
CA LYS A 159 9.53 -10.67 21.81
C LYS A 159 8.78 -11.95 21.40
N LYS A 160 7.60 -11.82 20.79
CA LYS A 160 6.77 -12.95 20.34
C LYS A 160 6.68 -12.98 18.82
N GLU A 161 7.70 -13.56 18.18
CA GLU A 161 7.74 -13.79 16.73
C GLU A 161 7.48 -15.26 16.40
N PHE A 162 6.67 -15.50 15.38
CA PHE A 162 6.26 -16.83 14.92
C PHE A 162 6.58 -16.95 13.44
N ARG A 163 7.44 -17.91 13.10
CA ARG A 163 7.74 -18.23 11.72
C ARG A 163 6.60 -19.02 11.10
N LEU A 164 6.09 -18.54 9.98
CA LEU A 164 5.16 -19.25 9.12
C LEU A 164 5.92 -19.99 8.01
N LYS A 165 5.36 -21.08 7.48
CA LYS A 165 5.88 -21.67 6.22
C LYS A 165 5.38 -20.86 5.04
N THR A 166 4.11 -20.48 5.10
CA THR A 166 3.46 -19.59 4.13
C THR A 166 2.60 -18.58 4.88
N ILE A 167 2.38 -17.39 4.31
CA ILE A 167 1.51 -16.40 4.92
C ILE A 167 0.07 -16.92 5.16
N PHE A 168 -0.39 -17.87 4.34
CA PHE A 168 -1.70 -18.53 4.48
C PHE A 168 -1.82 -19.41 5.73
N ASP A 169 -0.71 -19.87 6.30
CA ASP A 169 -0.72 -20.63 7.56
C ASP A 169 -1.35 -19.81 8.70
N PHE A 170 -1.25 -18.47 8.64
CA PHE A 170 -1.93 -17.60 9.60
C PHE A 170 -3.46 -17.69 9.48
N LEU A 171 -3.99 -17.81 8.26
CA LEU A 171 -5.44 -17.94 8.03
C LEU A 171 -5.95 -19.30 8.53
N ASN A 172 -5.13 -20.35 8.47
CA ASN A 172 -5.51 -21.65 9.03
C ASN A 172 -5.69 -21.59 10.56
N LEU A 173 -4.96 -20.71 11.27
CA LEU A 173 -5.19 -20.47 12.70
C LEU A 173 -6.61 -19.92 12.97
N TYR A 174 -7.19 -19.21 12.01
CA TYR A 174 -8.58 -18.76 12.10
C TYR A 174 -9.57 -19.92 11.93
N CYS A 175 -9.35 -20.79 10.95
CA CYS A 175 -10.16 -21.99 10.75
C CYS A 175 -10.17 -22.85 12.01
N ASP A 176 -8.99 -23.07 12.61
CA ASP A 176 -8.86 -23.79 13.88
C ASP A 176 -9.60 -23.07 15.02
N TYR A 177 -9.69 -21.73 14.99
CA TYR A 177 -10.30 -20.93 16.07
C TYR A 177 -11.82 -21.11 16.09
N PHE A 178 -12.42 -21.21 14.90
CA PHE A 178 -13.86 -21.39 14.73
C PHE A 178 -14.31 -22.85 14.80
N GLN A 179 -13.54 -23.78 14.24
CA GLN A 179 -13.94 -25.19 14.17
C GLN A 179 -13.74 -25.94 15.50
N GLY A 180 -13.13 -25.32 16.51
CA GLY A 180 -12.87 -25.97 17.80
C GLY A 180 -11.89 -27.15 17.69
N LEU A 181 -11.31 -27.36 16.52
CA LEU A 181 -10.22 -28.30 16.29
C LEU A 181 -9.04 -27.81 17.13
N GLY A 182 -8.57 -28.68 18.03
CA GLY A 182 -7.62 -28.32 19.08
C GLY A 182 -6.52 -27.39 18.59
N PHE A 183 -6.60 -26.12 19.00
CA PHE A 183 -5.52 -25.16 18.80
C PHE A 183 -4.24 -25.84 19.26
N LYS A 184 -3.22 -25.98 18.40
CA LYS A 184 -1.89 -26.42 18.88
C LYS A 184 -1.56 -25.54 20.08
N ASN A 185 -1.25 -26.14 21.24
CA ASN A 185 -1.10 -25.46 22.54
C ASN A 185 -0.33 -24.12 22.47
N LYS A 186 0.62 -24.01 21.53
CA LYS A 186 1.40 -22.80 21.22
C LYS A 186 0.57 -21.54 20.93
N PHE A 187 -0.66 -21.65 20.44
CA PHE A 187 -1.48 -20.50 20.03
C PHE A 187 -2.67 -20.22 20.96
N LEU A 188 -2.86 -21.03 22.01
CA LEU A 188 -3.97 -20.87 22.96
C LEU A 188 -3.90 -19.51 23.70
N ASP A 189 -2.68 -19.03 24.00
CA ASP A 189 -2.45 -17.69 24.55
C ASP A 189 -3.04 -16.59 23.65
N ILE A 190 -2.92 -16.74 22.33
CA ILE A 190 -3.37 -15.75 21.34
C ILE A 190 -4.89 -15.75 21.27
N LYS A 191 -5.49 -16.95 21.18
CA LYS A 191 -6.94 -17.14 21.25
C LYS A 191 -7.53 -16.42 22.46
N ASN A 192 -7.02 -16.73 23.66
CA ASN A 192 -7.50 -16.15 24.90
C ASN A 192 -7.33 -14.63 24.94
N LYS A 193 -6.27 -14.09 24.34
CA LYS A 193 -6.05 -12.64 24.27
C LYS A 193 -6.99 -11.95 23.30
N ILE A 194 -7.29 -12.54 22.14
CA ILE A 194 -8.27 -11.99 21.19
C ILE A 194 -9.63 -11.88 21.87
N GLU A 195 -10.06 -12.93 22.58
CA GLU A 195 -11.35 -12.95 23.29
C GLU A 195 -11.42 -11.88 24.39
N LYS A 196 -10.34 -11.71 25.16
CA LYS A 196 -10.28 -10.74 26.28
C LYS A 196 -9.97 -9.31 25.86
N SER A 197 -9.37 -9.08 24.70
CA SER A 197 -8.92 -7.77 24.24
C SER A 197 -10.10 -6.85 23.92
N ASN A 198 -10.12 -5.62 24.41
CA ASN A 198 -11.17 -4.66 24.09
C ASN A 198 -10.92 -3.96 22.74
N TYR A 199 -9.66 -3.86 22.33
CA TYR A 199 -9.27 -3.17 21.10
C TYR A 199 -8.20 -3.95 20.33
N PRO A 200 -8.54 -5.14 19.79
CA PRO A 200 -7.59 -5.93 19.02
C PRO A 200 -7.38 -5.29 17.64
N VAL A 201 -6.11 -5.11 17.27
CA VAL A 201 -5.73 -4.60 15.94
C VAL A 201 -4.84 -5.60 15.22
N ILE A 202 -5.18 -5.92 13.97
CA ILE A 202 -4.31 -6.66 13.06
C ILE A 202 -3.59 -5.67 12.15
N ILE A 203 -2.27 -5.71 12.17
CA ILE A 203 -1.40 -4.99 11.23
C ILE A 203 -1.03 -5.94 10.10
N PHE A 204 -1.26 -5.53 8.85
CA PHE A 204 -0.88 -6.33 7.68
C PHE A 204 -0.36 -5.43 6.55
N ASN A 205 0.33 -6.02 5.58
CA ASN A 205 0.72 -5.34 4.35
C ASN A 205 -0.04 -5.95 3.15
N PRO A 206 -0.87 -5.16 2.44
CA PRO A 206 -1.62 -5.66 1.28
C PRO A 206 -0.77 -6.07 0.08
N ASP A 207 0.48 -5.59 -0.01
CA ASP A 207 1.38 -5.91 -1.13
C ASP A 207 1.86 -7.37 -1.11
N ASN A 208 1.72 -8.06 0.03
CA ASN A 208 2.14 -9.44 0.22
C ASN A 208 1.51 -10.41 -0.76
N ASP A 209 0.18 -10.44 -0.80
CA ASP A 209 -0.60 -11.33 -1.65
C ASP A 209 -2.09 -10.90 -1.67
N PHE A 210 -2.72 -11.00 -2.85
CA PHE A 210 -4.12 -10.63 -3.03
C PHE A 210 -5.08 -11.57 -2.27
N MET A 211 -4.89 -12.88 -2.41
CA MET A 211 -5.76 -13.89 -1.77
C MET A 211 -5.65 -13.82 -0.26
N PHE A 212 -4.44 -13.62 0.27
CA PHE A 212 -4.25 -13.39 1.70
C PHE A 212 -5.03 -12.17 2.19
N THR A 213 -4.90 -11.03 1.49
CA THR A 213 -5.62 -9.80 1.82
C THR A 213 -7.13 -10.00 1.78
N GLN A 214 -7.62 -10.66 0.73
CA GLN A 214 -9.03 -10.97 0.56
C GLN A 214 -9.59 -11.82 1.70
N GLN A 215 -8.91 -12.91 2.04
CA GLN A 215 -9.35 -13.78 3.14
C GLN A 215 -9.26 -13.08 4.49
N LEU A 216 -8.22 -12.28 4.73
CA LEU A 216 -8.09 -11.53 5.98
C LEU A 216 -9.25 -10.55 6.19
N LEU A 217 -9.66 -9.82 5.14
CA LEU A 217 -10.77 -8.89 5.22
C LEU A 217 -12.10 -9.62 5.43
N ARG A 218 -12.34 -10.71 4.70
CA ARG A 218 -13.52 -11.58 4.89
C ARG A 218 -13.60 -12.14 6.32
N ILE A 219 -12.48 -12.62 6.85
CA ILE A 219 -12.37 -13.11 8.22
C ILE A 219 -12.66 -11.99 9.23
N SER A 220 -12.12 -10.80 8.99
CA SER A 220 -12.37 -9.64 9.85
C SER A 220 -13.85 -9.24 9.85
N GLU A 221 -14.53 -9.30 8.70
CA GLU A 221 -15.96 -9.04 8.58
C GLU A 221 -16.77 -10.06 9.39
N ASP A 222 -16.50 -11.35 9.20
CA ASP A 222 -17.17 -12.45 9.91
C ASP A 222 -17.01 -12.33 11.44
N LEU A 223 -15.79 -12.05 11.91
CA LEU A 223 -15.50 -11.81 13.32
C LEU A 223 -16.29 -10.62 13.89
N ASN A 224 -16.34 -9.52 13.13
CA ASN A 224 -16.98 -8.28 13.55
C ASN A 224 -18.50 -8.45 13.67
N ASN A 225 -19.09 -9.30 12.83
CA ASN A 225 -20.53 -9.58 12.85
C ASN A 225 -20.90 -10.56 13.98
N ASN A 226 -20.03 -11.51 14.30
CA ASN A 226 -20.42 -12.66 15.13
C ASN A 226 -19.86 -12.67 16.56
N LYS A 227 -18.67 -12.12 16.81
CA LYS A 227 -17.97 -12.36 18.09
C LYS A 227 -17.24 -11.13 18.63
N LYS A 228 -16.41 -10.49 17.81
CA LYS A 228 -15.41 -9.54 18.28
C LYS A 228 -15.12 -8.47 17.25
N LYS A 229 -15.15 -7.20 17.68
CA LYS A 229 -14.77 -6.05 16.86
C LYS A 229 -13.24 -5.98 16.69
N ILE A 230 -12.73 -6.72 15.71
CA ILE A 230 -11.36 -6.61 15.21
C ILE A 230 -11.24 -5.41 14.28
N ARG A 231 -10.11 -4.73 14.43
CA ARG A 231 -9.73 -3.58 13.63
C ARG A 231 -8.49 -3.89 12.82
N LEU A 232 -8.38 -3.31 11.65
CA LEU A 232 -7.26 -3.50 10.75
C LEU A 232 -6.45 -2.21 10.61
N PHE A 233 -5.15 -2.37 10.55
CA PHE A 233 -4.22 -1.31 10.17
C PHE A 233 -3.34 -1.81 9.04
N ARG A 234 -3.42 -1.16 7.87
CA ARG A 234 -2.60 -1.52 6.72
C ARG A 234 -1.29 -0.74 6.74
N LEU A 235 -0.17 -1.45 6.76
CA LEU A 235 1.16 -0.88 6.60
C LEU A 235 1.38 -0.61 5.11
N SER A 236 1.00 0.59 4.67
CA SER A 236 0.94 0.99 3.26
C SER A 236 1.02 2.51 3.12
N GLY A 237 0.97 3.05 1.90
CA GLY A 237 0.98 4.49 1.68
C GLY A 237 2.31 5.06 1.16
N HIS A 238 3.22 4.21 0.68
CA HIS A 238 4.46 4.67 0.05
C HIS A 238 4.17 5.55 -1.16
N ASN A 239 5.10 6.46 -1.48
CA ASN A 239 5.06 7.23 -2.72
C ASN A 239 3.75 8.02 -2.94
N ASN A 240 3.10 8.46 -1.85
CA ASN A 240 1.81 9.14 -1.89
C ASN A 240 0.67 8.29 -2.51
N SER A 241 0.72 6.95 -2.36
CA SER A 241 -0.32 6.05 -2.88
C SER A 241 -1.72 6.37 -2.32
N ALA A 242 -1.81 6.82 -1.07
CA ALA A 242 -3.06 7.26 -0.47
C ALA A 242 -3.63 8.54 -1.12
N GLY A 243 -2.78 9.52 -1.44
CA GLY A 243 -3.19 10.73 -2.16
C GLY A 243 -3.62 10.45 -3.59
N TYR A 244 -2.93 9.50 -4.25
CA TYR A 244 -3.33 8.96 -5.55
C TYR A 244 -4.73 8.36 -5.51
N VAL A 245 -4.97 7.42 -4.58
CA VAL A 245 -6.29 6.78 -4.43
C VAL A 245 -7.38 7.81 -4.17
N ASN A 246 -7.15 8.76 -3.25
CA ASN A 246 -8.12 9.81 -2.95
C ASN A 246 -8.46 10.66 -4.19
N SER A 247 -7.45 11.00 -5.00
CA SER A 247 -7.66 11.73 -6.26
C SER A 247 -8.47 10.92 -7.26
N CYS A 248 -8.13 9.63 -7.42
CA CYS A 248 -8.82 8.74 -8.33
C CYS A 248 -10.28 8.56 -7.91
N VAL A 249 -10.55 8.27 -6.64
CA VAL A 249 -11.93 8.09 -6.15
C VAL A 249 -12.74 9.36 -6.36
N SER A 250 -12.18 10.52 -5.99
CA SER A 250 -12.89 11.81 -6.12
C SER A 250 -13.21 12.18 -7.56
N LYS A 251 -12.33 11.85 -8.52
CA LYS A 251 -12.52 12.18 -9.94
C LYS A 251 -13.26 11.13 -10.74
N THR A 252 -13.11 9.86 -10.37
CA THR A 252 -13.50 8.73 -11.24
C THR A 252 -14.42 7.73 -10.57
N GLY A 253 -14.59 7.80 -9.25
CA GLY A 253 -15.29 6.80 -8.45
C GLY A 253 -14.48 5.54 -8.15
N PHE A 254 -13.27 5.40 -8.68
CA PHE A 254 -12.44 4.20 -8.54
C PHE A 254 -11.08 4.48 -7.88
N PRO A 255 -10.48 3.51 -7.18
CA PRO A 255 -9.26 3.72 -6.38
C PRO A 255 -7.96 3.79 -7.20
N GLY A 256 -7.98 3.47 -8.48
CA GLY A 256 -6.78 3.44 -9.32
C GLY A 256 -6.97 2.56 -10.55
N SER A 257 -5.90 2.30 -11.32
CA SER A 257 -5.93 1.41 -12.48
C SER A 257 -7.08 1.72 -13.45
N VAL A 258 -7.30 3.01 -13.70
CA VAL A 258 -8.43 3.50 -14.50
C VAL A 258 -8.00 3.77 -15.93
N ARG A 259 -8.92 3.53 -16.87
CA ARG A 259 -8.79 3.93 -18.27
C ARG A 259 -9.93 4.87 -18.63
N PHE A 260 -9.58 6.05 -19.12
CA PHE A 260 -10.54 6.98 -19.67
C PHE A 260 -10.87 6.59 -21.10
N THR A 261 -12.15 6.53 -21.44
CA THR A 261 -12.66 6.23 -22.78
C THR A 261 -13.73 7.24 -23.17
N ASP A 262 -14.19 7.21 -24.42
CA ASP A 262 -15.28 8.09 -24.86
C ASP A 262 -16.61 7.75 -24.18
N TRP A 263 -16.75 6.54 -23.65
CA TRP A 263 -17.93 6.06 -22.94
C TRP A 263 -17.86 6.26 -21.42
N GLY A 264 -16.77 6.86 -20.92
CA GLY A 264 -16.53 7.08 -19.50
C GLY A 264 -15.31 6.32 -18.97
N VAL A 265 -15.28 6.13 -17.65
CA VAL A 265 -14.16 5.50 -16.95
C VAL A 265 -14.34 3.99 -16.90
N PHE A 266 -13.33 3.27 -17.36
CA PHE A 266 -13.23 1.82 -17.25
C PHE A 266 -12.24 1.44 -16.13
N TYR A 267 -12.73 0.73 -15.12
CA TYR A 267 -11.92 0.22 -14.01
C TYR A 267 -11.72 -1.29 -14.14
N ASN A 268 -10.45 -1.70 -14.21
CA ASN A 268 -10.08 -3.10 -14.13
C ASN A 268 -8.70 -3.23 -13.45
N PRO A 269 -8.65 -3.49 -12.14
CA PRO A 269 -7.42 -3.46 -11.35
C PRO A 269 -6.43 -4.55 -11.76
N PHE A 270 -6.86 -5.61 -12.44
CA PHE A 270 -5.97 -6.69 -12.87
C PHE A 270 -5.52 -6.55 -14.32
N GLN A 271 -6.27 -5.88 -15.19
CA GLN A 271 -5.90 -5.69 -16.60
C GLN A 271 -5.21 -4.36 -16.90
N ASN A 272 -5.51 -3.32 -16.12
CA ASN A 272 -4.98 -1.97 -16.33
C ASN A 272 -3.63 -1.74 -15.62
N ILE A 273 -2.97 -2.80 -15.15
CA ILE A 273 -1.62 -2.74 -14.60
C ILE A 273 -0.56 -2.69 -15.71
N SER A 274 0.50 -1.97 -15.41
CA SER A 274 1.59 -1.65 -16.34
C SER A 274 2.27 -2.87 -16.92
N PHE A 275 2.37 -3.97 -16.16
CA PHE A 275 2.94 -5.23 -16.65
C PHE A 275 2.13 -5.82 -17.81
N ILE A 276 0.80 -5.80 -17.72
CA ILE A 276 -0.08 -6.35 -18.76
C ILE A 276 -0.16 -5.41 -19.96
N GLN A 277 -0.19 -4.09 -19.74
CA GLN A 277 -0.16 -3.12 -20.83
C GLN A 277 1.14 -3.23 -21.67
N LYS A 278 2.26 -3.61 -21.05
CA LYS A 278 3.54 -3.89 -21.75
C LYS A 278 3.40 -5.04 -22.75
N LYS A 279 2.74 -6.13 -22.34
CA LYS A 279 2.47 -7.28 -23.21
C LYS A 279 1.53 -6.93 -24.38
N LYS A 280 0.71 -5.88 -24.24
CA LYS A 280 -0.19 -5.36 -25.28
C LYS A 280 0.45 -4.30 -26.19
N LEU A 281 1.77 -4.06 -26.11
CA LEU A 281 2.52 -3.09 -26.93
C LEU A 281 2.04 -1.62 -26.78
N ILE A 282 1.49 -1.27 -25.62
CA ILE A 282 1.05 0.10 -25.32
C ILE A 282 2.24 0.92 -24.80
N PRO A 283 2.54 2.12 -25.37
CA PRO A 283 3.64 2.97 -24.92
C PRO A 283 3.48 3.36 -23.44
N LYS A 284 4.60 3.33 -22.71
CA LYS A 284 4.68 3.76 -21.32
C LYS A 284 5.37 5.11 -21.20
N PHE A 285 4.81 5.97 -20.38
CA PHE A 285 5.49 7.14 -19.87
C PHE A 285 5.65 6.96 -18.37
N PHE A 286 6.90 6.95 -17.91
CA PHE A 286 7.23 6.95 -16.49
C PHE A 286 7.50 8.39 -16.07
N PHE A 287 6.86 8.82 -14.99
CA PHE A 287 7.23 10.06 -14.32
C PHE A 287 8.15 9.67 -13.17
N GLN A 288 9.46 9.81 -13.37
CA GLN A 288 10.42 9.78 -12.27
C GLN A 288 10.60 11.23 -11.82
N THR A 289 10.28 11.49 -10.56
CA THR A 289 10.67 12.72 -9.85
C THR A 289 11.90 12.44 -9.01
#